data_AF-A0AB38TNM4-F1
#
_entry.id   AF-A0AB38TNM4-F1
#
_cell.length_a   1.000
_cell.length_b   1.000
_cell.length_c   1.000
_cell.angle_alpha   90.00
_cell.angle_beta   90.00
_cell.angle_gamma   90.00
#
_symmetry.space_group_name_H-M   'P 1'
#
loop_
_entity.id
_entity.type
_entity.pdbx_description
1 polymer ?
#
loop_
_entity_poly.entity_id
_entity_poly.type
_entity_poly.pdbx_seq_one_letter_code
_entity_poly.pdbx_strand_id
1 'polypeptide(L)'
;MNKRNLLNFVFVCCFAFSGWALASPDKNKITGDFEGIGKAGVFTSELVSGGLSVQYYSPSLQKTLSYRVENFDECSMMGMYVVPHTKLLAIDGSCSSQGGQIYRYIYRWSADYKNWCLIRQISGEKSDVTSGTVVPTEDVLRVSGCAPMGEIDSLTYESKDRVRSEIQDEIKDFKKAAQTPSSLEGYVVNMPDFQVAEFAGSIDENNVEDINNLAFYLAKYKRSGDAVEILQSLVKRFPDRTVARLNLADAYWDVDAKDLAVPQYQEYNRQMNAKGLSAKIPPRSLDRVK
;
A
#
# COMPACT_ATOMS: atom_id res chain seq x y z
N MET A 1 71.18 -50.36 -8.14
CA MET A 1 70.59 -49.33 -9.02
C MET A 1 70.22 -48.12 -8.17
N ASN A 2 70.74 -46.95 -8.53
CA ASN A 2 71.02 -45.83 -7.64
C ASN A 2 70.46 -44.52 -8.22
N LYS A 3 70.15 -43.57 -7.32
CA LYS A 3 69.96 -42.12 -7.48
C LYS A 3 68.72 -41.59 -8.22
N ARG A 4 68.07 -40.62 -7.57
CA ARG A 4 67.65 -39.38 -8.24
C ARG A 4 67.68 -38.17 -7.29
N ASN A 5 68.14 -37.06 -7.88
CA ASN A 5 68.63 -35.83 -7.28
C ASN A 5 67.54 -34.89 -6.73
N LEU A 6 67.90 -34.12 -5.71
CA LEU A 6 67.23 -32.89 -5.28
C LEU A 6 67.53 -31.74 -6.25
N LEU A 7 66.54 -30.89 -6.53
CA LEU A 7 66.74 -29.51 -6.96
C LEU A 7 65.75 -28.58 -6.23
N ASN A 8 66.30 -27.51 -5.66
CA ASN A 8 65.62 -26.42 -4.96
C ASN A 8 64.67 -25.64 -5.87
N PHE A 9 63.54 -25.17 -5.32
CA PHE A 9 62.73 -24.11 -5.92
C PHE A 9 62.56 -22.93 -4.98
N VAL A 10 62.72 -21.76 -5.59
CA VAL A 10 62.82 -20.42 -5.02
C VAL A 10 61.43 -19.85 -4.71
N PHE A 11 61.39 -19.06 -3.64
CA PHE A 11 60.28 -18.29 -3.08
C PHE A 11 59.79 -17.20 -4.06
N VAL A 12 58.47 -17.12 -4.29
CA VAL A 12 57.83 -15.93 -4.88
C VAL A 12 56.61 -15.58 -4.03
N CYS A 13 56.70 -14.44 -3.33
CA CYS A 13 55.58 -13.81 -2.64
C CYS A 13 54.66 -13.13 -3.67
N CYS A 14 53.42 -13.59 -3.77
CA CYS A 14 52.32 -12.83 -4.37
C CYS A 14 51.39 -12.34 -3.24
N PHE A 15 51.44 -11.04 -2.95
CA PHE A 15 50.40 -10.37 -2.17
C PHE A 15 49.14 -10.28 -3.04
N ALA A 16 48.14 -11.13 -2.76
CA ALA A 16 46.79 -10.96 -3.29
C ALA A 16 46.05 -9.96 -2.39
N PHE A 17 45.95 -8.71 -2.83
CA PHE A 17 44.94 -7.78 -2.33
C PHE A 17 43.57 -8.29 -2.77
N SER A 18 42.78 -8.82 -1.83
CA SER A 18 41.36 -9.06 -2.01
C SER A 18 40.64 -7.72 -2.00
N GLY A 19 40.44 -7.14 -3.17
CA GLY A 19 39.53 -6.03 -3.35
C GLY A 19 38.13 -6.48 -2.98
N TRP A 20 37.63 -6.02 -1.84
CA TRP A 20 36.20 -6.00 -1.57
C TRP A 20 35.60 -5.07 -2.61
N ALA A 21 34.90 -5.65 -3.60
CA ALA A 21 34.02 -4.88 -4.45
C ALA A 21 32.92 -4.33 -3.55
N LEU A 22 33.08 -3.10 -3.08
CA LEU A 22 32.00 -2.30 -2.54
C LEU A 22 30.96 -2.20 -3.65
N ALA A 23 29.84 -2.90 -3.49
CA ALA A 23 28.67 -2.69 -4.33
C ALA A 23 28.36 -1.20 -4.29
N SER A 24 28.40 -0.54 -5.46
CA SER A 24 27.93 0.83 -5.58
C SER A 24 26.49 0.86 -5.05
N PRO A 25 26.09 1.83 -4.23
CA PRO A 25 24.69 1.96 -3.85
C PRO A 25 23.87 2.06 -5.14
N ASP A 26 22.95 1.11 -5.32
CA ASP A 26 22.15 1.00 -6.53
C ASP A 26 21.29 2.26 -6.68
N LYS A 27 21.65 3.10 -7.65
CA LYS A 27 20.86 4.28 -7.99
C LYS A 27 19.58 3.83 -8.67
N ASN A 28 18.45 4.04 -8.00
CA ASN A 28 17.14 3.77 -8.60
C ASN A 28 16.73 4.94 -9.48
N LYS A 29 16.25 4.66 -10.70
CA LYS A 29 15.82 5.65 -11.68
C LYS A 29 14.39 5.37 -12.13
N ILE A 30 13.54 6.38 -12.05
CA ILE A 30 12.13 6.31 -12.46
C ILE A 30 11.87 7.42 -13.48
N THR A 31 11.20 7.11 -14.58
CA THR A 31 10.90 8.06 -15.66
C THR A 31 9.42 8.03 -15.98
N GLY A 32 8.79 9.20 -16.17
CA GLY A 32 7.36 9.30 -16.46
C GLY A 32 6.87 10.74 -16.66
N ASP A 33 5.69 10.91 -17.24
CA ASP A 33 5.02 12.21 -17.34
C ASP A 33 4.29 12.56 -16.04
N PHE A 34 5.08 12.89 -15.02
CA PHE A 34 4.58 13.20 -13.67
C PHE A 34 3.88 14.55 -13.58
N GLU A 35 4.28 15.51 -14.43
CA GLU A 35 3.75 16.88 -14.39
C GLU A 35 2.52 17.07 -15.30
N GLY A 36 2.17 16.07 -16.11
CA GLY A 36 0.98 16.13 -16.98
C GLY A 36 1.15 17.01 -18.21
N ILE A 37 2.39 17.22 -18.65
CA ILE A 37 2.72 18.11 -19.79
C ILE A 37 3.20 17.33 -21.03
N GLY A 38 3.08 15.99 -21.01
CA GLY A 38 3.51 15.13 -22.12
C GLY A 38 5.03 15.03 -22.27
N LYS A 39 5.80 15.46 -21.27
CA LYS A 39 7.27 15.34 -21.22
C LYS A 39 7.68 14.54 -20.01
N ALA A 40 8.65 13.64 -20.20
CA ALA A 40 9.13 12.79 -19.13
C ALA A 40 9.99 13.58 -18.13
N GLY A 41 9.58 13.58 -16.86
CA GLY A 41 10.46 13.88 -15.74
C GLY A 41 11.23 12.62 -15.32
N VAL A 42 12.35 12.84 -14.63
CA VAL A 42 13.24 11.76 -14.21
C VAL A 42 13.55 11.90 -12.73
N PHE A 43 13.20 10.87 -11.97
CA PHE A 43 13.69 10.69 -10.61
C PHE A 43 14.97 9.87 -10.61
N THR A 44 15.91 10.26 -9.77
CA THR A 44 17.00 9.40 -9.30
C THR A 44 17.03 9.41 -7.79
N SER A 45 17.14 8.25 -7.17
CA SER A 45 17.23 8.11 -5.72
C SER A 45 18.35 7.17 -5.32
N GLU A 46 18.96 7.47 -4.18
CA GLU A 46 20.06 6.69 -3.61
C GLU A 46 19.90 6.63 -2.08
N LEU A 47 20.14 5.45 -1.52
CA LEU A 47 20.24 5.27 -0.08
C LEU A 47 21.51 5.97 0.42
N VAL A 48 21.36 6.69 1.52
CA VAL A 48 22.38 7.52 2.13
C VAL A 48 22.34 7.31 3.64
N SER A 49 23.43 7.61 4.34
CA SER A 49 23.46 7.45 5.81
C SER A 49 22.33 8.26 6.46
N GLY A 50 21.38 7.59 7.10
CA GLY A 50 20.25 8.22 7.78
C GLY A 50 19.06 8.60 6.88
N GLY A 51 18.95 8.07 5.66
CA GLY A 51 17.76 8.32 4.84
C GLY A 51 17.88 8.04 3.35
N LEU A 52 17.16 8.84 2.57
CA LEU A 52 17.08 8.79 1.12
C LEU A 52 17.44 10.15 0.52
N SER A 53 18.34 10.15 -0.46
CA SER A 53 18.62 11.30 -1.32
C SER A 53 17.81 11.15 -2.60
N VAL A 54 17.03 12.16 -2.96
CA VAL A 54 16.15 12.14 -4.14
C VAL A 54 16.44 13.35 -5.01
N GLN A 55 16.58 13.14 -6.31
CA GLN A 55 16.66 14.19 -7.30
C GLN A 55 15.56 14.00 -8.34
N TYR A 56 14.96 15.11 -8.78
CA TYR A 56 13.93 15.13 -9.79
C TYR A 56 14.24 16.16 -10.87
N TYR A 57 14.46 15.70 -12.10
CA TYR A 57 14.49 16.58 -13.26
C TYR A 57 13.06 16.94 -13.69
N SER A 58 12.73 18.23 -13.55
CA SER A 58 11.44 18.79 -13.91
C SER A 58 11.46 19.30 -15.36
N PRO A 59 10.66 18.72 -16.28
CA PRO A 59 10.57 19.20 -17.65
C PRO A 59 9.83 20.54 -17.78
N SER A 60 8.88 20.90 -16.90
CA SER A 60 8.29 22.25 -16.94
C SER A 60 9.27 23.33 -16.51
N LEU A 61 10.14 23.03 -15.54
CA LEU A 61 11.09 24.00 -14.99
C LEU A 61 12.46 23.98 -15.67
N GLN A 62 12.75 22.94 -16.47
CA GLN A 62 14.05 22.71 -17.10
C GLN A 62 15.20 22.71 -16.09
N LYS A 63 14.97 22.15 -14.90
CA LYS A 63 15.96 22.06 -13.81
C LYS A 63 15.76 20.83 -12.95
N THR A 64 16.79 20.50 -12.17
CA THR A 64 16.74 19.44 -11.17
C THR A 64 16.41 20.02 -9.80
N LEU A 65 15.41 19.43 -9.14
CA LEU A 65 15.09 19.62 -7.73
C LEU A 65 15.80 18.53 -6.92
N SER A 66 16.24 18.84 -5.71
CA SER A 66 16.95 17.90 -4.83
C SER A 66 16.31 17.91 -3.45
N TYR A 67 16.14 16.71 -2.90
CA TYR A 67 15.48 16.48 -1.63
C TYR A 67 16.31 15.53 -0.78
N ARG A 68 16.17 15.69 0.52
CA ARG A 68 16.72 14.80 1.53
C ARG A 68 15.58 14.35 2.43
N VAL A 69 15.31 13.05 2.48
CA VAL A 69 14.31 12.48 3.38
C VAL A 69 15.04 11.68 4.43
N GLU A 70 14.85 12.01 5.70
CA GLU A 70 15.42 11.26 6.80
C GLU A 70 14.69 9.92 6.98
N ASN A 71 15.32 8.97 7.67
CA ASN A 71 14.64 7.77 8.12
C ASN A 71 13.43 8.16 8.97
N PHE A 72 12.30 7.48 8.78
CA PHE A 72 11.11 7.71 9.60
C PHE A 72 11.29 7.14 11.01
N ASP A 73 12.06 6.06 11.15
CA ASP A 73 12.36 5.39 12.40
C ASP A 73 13.69 4.59 12.27
N GLU A 74 14.20 4.04 13.38
CA GLU A 74 15.43 3.24 13.41
C GLU A 74 15.35 1.98 12.54
N CYS A 75 14.15 1.38 12.39
CA CYS A 75 13.93 0.20 11.57
C CYS A 75 13.57 0.50 10.11
N SER A 76 13.56 1.77 9.71
CA SER A 76 13.10 2.18 8.39
C SER A 76 13.96 1.60 7.27
N MET A 77 13.29 0.97 6.31
CA MET A 77 13.87 0.60 5.03
C MET A 77 13.37 1.54 3.96
N MET A 78 14.13 2.62 3.73
CA MET A 78 13.72 3.68 2.82
C MET A 78 13.68 3.19 1.36
N GLY A 79 12.62 3.57 0.66
CA GLY A 79 12.38 3.24 -0.73
C GLY A 79 11.48 4.28 -1.38
N MET A 80 11.47 4.26 -2.71
CA MET A 80 10.65 5.16 -3.51
C MET A 80 10.12 4.46 -4.74
N TYR A 81 8.84 4.66 -5.03
CA TYR A 81 8.17 4.07 -6.18
C TYR A 81 7.00 4.93 -6.65
N VAL A 82 6.55 4.72 -7.88
CA VAL A 82 5.33 5.34 -8.41
C VAL A 82 4.15 4.50 -7.96
N VAL A 83 3.13 5.13 -7.36
CA VAL A 83 1.91 4.41 -7.00
C VAL A 83 1.26 3.90 -8.29
N PRO A 84 0.99 2.58 -8.40
CA PRO A 84 0.47 1.97 -9.62
C PRO A 84 -0.73 2.71 -10.19
N HIS A 85 -0.80 2.82 -11.52
CA HIS A 85 -1.89 3.48 -12.25
C HIS A 85 -2.08 4.97 -11.96
N THR A 86 -1.15 5.60 -11.25
CA THR A 86 -1.20 7.03 -10.95
C THR A 86 0.08 7.74 -11.39
N LYS A 87 0.11 9.05 -11.16
CA LYS A 87 1.32 9.90 -11.26
C LYS A 87 1.89 10.26 -9.89
N LEU A 88 1.40 9.60 -8.84
CA LEU A 88 1.79 9.86 -7.45
C LEU A 88 3.09 9.12 -7.14
N LEU A 89 3.90 9.71 -6.30
CA LEU A 89 5.14 9.13 -5.82
C LEU A 89 4.97 8.73 -4.37
N ALA A 90 5.31 7.49 -4.04
CA ALA A 90 5.43 7.04 -2.65
C ALA A 90 6.89 7.09 -2.21
N ILE A 91 7.12 7.62 -1.02
CA ILE A 91 8.34 7.36 -0.24
C ILE A 91 7.93 6.49 0.94
N ASP A 92 8.50 5.30 1.01
CA ASP A 92 8.15 4.27 1.97
C ASP A 92 9.36 3.98 2.84
N GLY A 93 9.19 4.04 4.17
CA GLY A 93 10.20 3.69 5.16
C GLY A 93 9.68 2.65 6.14
N SER A 94 8.71 1.84 5.72
CA SER A 94 8.10 0.81 6.56
C SER A 94 9.11 -0.25 6.97
N CYS A 95 9.02 -0.71 8.21
CA CYS A 95 9.97 -1.67 8.78
C CYS A 95 9.76 -3.06 8.18
N SER A 96 10.83 -3.83 7.97
CA SER A 96 10.75 -5.13 7.25
C SER A 96 10.14 -6.28 8.02
N SER A 97 10.07 -6.18 9.35
CA SER A 97 9.52 -7.23 10.20
C SER A 97 8.02 -7.46 9.95
N GLN A 98 7.58 -8.70 10.16
CA GLN A 98 6.14 -9.00 10.32
C GLN A 98 5.61 -8.21 11.53
N GLY A 99 4.41 -7.64 11.41
CA GLY A 99 3.88 -6.69 12.40
C GLY A 99 4.70 -5.39 12.52
N GLY A 100 5.65 -5.13 11.61
CA GLY A 100 6.44 -3.91 11.60
C GLY A 100 5.60 -2.67 11.30
N GLN A 101 6.06 -1.52 11.79
CA GLN A 101 5.40 -0.24 11.54
C GLN A 101 5.44 0.12 10.05
N ILE A 102 4.32 0.63 9.56
CA ILE A 102 4.15 1.20 8.22
C ILE A 102 4.39 2.70 8.33
N TYR A 103 5.23 3.21 7.44
CA TYR A 103 5.49 4.64 7.29
C TYR A 103 5.60 4.97 5.80
N ARG A 104 4.57 5.60 5.24
CA ARG A 104 4.51 5.87 3.81
C ARG A 104 3.94 7.25 3.50
N TYR A 105 4.66 8.03 2.71
CA TYR A 105 4.30 9.39 2.32
C TYR A 105 4.01 9.44 0.83
N ILE A 106 2.83 9.95 0.45
CA ILE A 106 2.39 10.06 -0.95
C ILE A 106 2.50 11.50 -1.41
N TYR A 107 3.27 11.72 -2.46
CA TYR A 107 3.53 13.02 -3.06
C TYR A 107 2.87 13.17 -4.42
N ARG A 108 2.49 14.40 -4.75
CA ARG A 108 1.98 14.80 -6.05
C ARG A 108 2.71 16.05 -6.53
N TRP A 109 3.03 16.12 -7.82
CA TRP A 109 3.50 17.36 -8.43
C TRP A 109 2.44 18.45 -8.34
N SER A 110 2.81 19.64 -7.90
CA SER A 110 1.98 20.83 -7.96
C SER A 110 2.59 21.88 -8.87
N ALA A 111 1.84 22.28 -9.90
CA ALA A 111 2.24 23.36 -10.80
C ALA A 111 2.28 24.73 -10.09
N ASP A 112 1.40 24.95 -9.12
CA ASP A 112 1.31 26.22 -8.38
C ASP A 112 2.55 26.43 -7.49
N TYR A 113 2.96 25.39 -6.77
CA TYR A 113 4.16 25.41 -5.93
C TYR A 113 5.44 25.12 -6.71
N LYS A 114 5.33 24.64 -7.96
CA LYS A 114 6.45 24.19 -8.80
C LYS A 114 7.32 23.15 -8.07
N ASN A 115 6.66 22.26 -7.32
CA ASN A 115 7.31 21.32 -6.42
C ASN A 115 6.44 20.07 -6.18
N TRP A 116 7.03 19.04 -5.58
CA TRP A 116 6.32 17.85 -5.13
C TRP A 116 5.78 18.08 -3.72
N CYS A 117 4.46 17.94 -3.56
CA CYS A 117 3.77 18.21 -2.31
C CYS A 117 3.29 16.91 -1.70
N LEU A 118 3.56 16.71 -0.41
CA LEU A 118 2.96 15.65 0.39
C LEU A 118 1.44 15.85 0.40
N ILE A 119 0.69 14.81 0.00
CA ILE A 119 -0.78 14.82 0.00
C ILE A 119 -1.38 13.80 0.96
N ARG A 120 -0.65 12.71 1.25
CA ARG A 120 -1.07 11.70 2.23
C ARG A 120 0.11 11.29 3.09
N GLN A 121 -0.13 11.23 4.39
CA GLN A 121 0.71 10.53 5.35
C GLN A 121 0.00 9.25 5.77
N ILE A 122 0.70 8.14 5.66
CA ILE A 122 0.18 6.81 5.95
C ILE A 122 1.04 6.21 7.05
N SER A 123 0.38 5.75 8.10
CA SER A 123 0.98 5.01 9.21
C SER A 123 0.19 3.75 9.48
N GLY A 124 0.76 2.79 10.20
CA GLY A 124 0.00 1.59 10.53
C GLY A 124 0.89 0.41 10.89
N GLU A 125 0.35 -0.79 10.78
CA GLU A 125 1.06 -2.02 11.09
C GLU A 125 0.94 -3.02 9.95
N LYS A 126 2.07 -3.62 9.58
CA LYS A 126 2.12 -4.70 8.60
C LYS A 126 1.34 -5.92 9.10
N SER A 127 0.95 -6.77 8.16
CA SER A 127 0.38 -8.06 8.52
C SER A 127 1.32 -8.86 9.42
N ASP A 128 0.71 -9.56 10.35
CA ASP A 128 1.32 -10.52 11.24
C ASP A 128 0.42 -11.75 11.30
N VAL A 129 0.71 -12.70 10.42
CA VAL A 129 -0.05 -13.94 10.30
C VAL A 129 0.03 -14.75 11.60
N THR A 130 1.08 -14.58 12.41
CA THR A 130 1.24 -15.31 13.67
C THR A 130 0.30 -14.82 14.76
N SER A 131 -0.09 -13.55 14.73
CA SER A 131 -1.12 -12.97 15.61
C SER A 131 -2.52 -12.99 14.99
N GLY A 132 -2.68 -13.50 13.77
CA GLY A 132 -3.95 -13.57 13.05
C GLY A 132 -4.29 -12.32 12.23
N THR A 133 -3.35 -11.39 12.07
CA THR A 133 -3.50 -10.20 11.23
C THR A 133 -3.01 -10.49 9.82
N VAL A 134 -3.93 -10.88 8.92
CA VAL A 134 -3.57 -11.37 7.58
C VAL A 134 -3.40 -10.29 6.51
N VAL A 135 -3.84 -9.06 6.79
CA VAL A 135 -3.66 -7.87 5.95
C VAL A 135 -3.11 -6.74 6.81
N PRO A 136 -2.36 -5.78 6.23
CA PRO A 136 -1.94 -4.60 6.98
C PRO A 136 -3.15 -3.79 7.47
N THR A 137 -2.90 -2.98 8.49
CA THR A 137 -3.85 -1.93 8.90
C THR A 137 -3.18 -0.59 8.68
N GLU A 138 -3.79 0.26 7.87
CA GLU A 138 -3.27 1.60 7.55
C GLU A 138 -4.24 2.69 8.03
N ASP A 139 -3.68 3.74 8.63
CA ASP A 139 -4.35 5.01 8.88
C ASP A 139 -3.81 6.07 7.91
N VAL A 140 -4.71 6.85 7.32
CA VAL A 140 -4.42 7.75 6.22
C VAL A 140 -4.84 9.16 6.58
N LEU A 141 -3.86 10.08 6.61
CA LEU A 141 -4.08 11.49 6.89
C LEU A 141 -3.89 12.32 5.61
N ARG A 142 -4.88 13.16 5.28
CA ARG A 142 -4.78 14.15 4.19
C ARG A 142 -4.00 15.37 4.65
N VAL A 143 -2.89 15.67 3.97
CA VAL A 143 -2.04 16.84 4.28
C VAL A 143 -2.55 18.06 3.53
N SER A 144 -2.70 19.18 4.26
CA SER A 144 -3.08 20.48 3.73
C SER A 144 -1.85 21.27 3.26
N GLY A 145 -2.03 22.03 2.19
CA GLY A 145 -0.96 22.87 1.62
C GLY A 145 0.04 22.07 0.78
N CYS A 146 1.30 22.49 0.81
CA CYS A 146 2.40 21.81 0.11
C CYS A 146 3.61 21.70 1.03
N ALA A 147 3.88 20.50 1.50
CA ALA A 147 5.14 20.16 2.17
C ALA A 147 6.05 19.41 1.17
N PRO A 148 7.20 19.98 0.78
CA PRO A 148 8.20 19.31 -0.04
C PRO A 148 8.73 18.02 0.61
N MET A 149 9.32 17.13 -0.20
CA MET A 149 9.92 15.90 0.32
C MET A 149 11.00 16.22 1.36
N GLY A 150 10.85 15.64 2.56
CA GLY A 150 11.78 15.84 3.67
C GLY A 150 11.46 17.05 4.56
N GLU A 151 10.57 17.95 4.14
CA GLU A 151 10.14 19.10 4.93
C GLU A 151 8.87 18.76 5.71
N ILE A 152 9.00 17.95 6.76
CA ILE A 152 7.85 17.44 7.55
C ILE A 152 7.62 18.18 8.88
N ASP A 153 8.51 19.10 9.23
CA ASP A 153 8.34 19.95 10.40
C ASP A 153 7.19 20.94 10.12
N SER A 154 6.05 20.77 10.80
CA SER A 154 4.85 21.62 10.66
C SER A 154 3.82 21.19 9.60
N LEU A 155 3.62 19.88 9.42
CA LEU A 155 2.47 19.39 8.66
C LEU A 155 1.15 19.91 9.25
N THR A 156 0.26 20.34 8.35
CA THR A 156 -1.13 20.62 8.68
C THR A 156 -2.01 19.60 7.98
N TYR A 157 -3.10 19.20 8.63
CA TYR A 157 -3.98 18.16 8.11
C TYR A 157 -5.36 18.72 7.83
N GLU A 158 -6.03 18.15 6.84
CA GLU A 158 -7.42 18.49 6.56
C GLU A 158 -8.32 18.09 7.74
N SER A 159 -9.33 18.90 8.01
CA SER A 159 -10.32 18.59 9.04
C SER A 159 -11.10 17.32 8.71
N LYS A 160 -11.47 16.53 9.73
CA LYS A 160 -12.26 15.30 9.55
C LYS A 160 -13.56 15.50 8.75
N ASP A 161 -14.24 16.63 8.90
CA ASP A 161 -15.48 16.90 8.18
C ASP A 161 -15.23 17.14 6.68
N ARG A 162 -14.14 17.83 6.34
CA ARG A 162 -13.69 17.97 4.95
C ARG A 162 -13.33 16.62 4.34
N VAL A 163 -12.51 15.83 5.03
CA VAL A 163 -12.13 14.48 4.58
C VAL A 163 -13.39 13.62 4.34
N ARG A 164 -14.35 13.64 5.28
CA ARG A 164 -15.62 12.93 5.13
C ARG A 164 -16.38 13.38 3.89
N SER A 165 -16.48 14.69 3.64
CA SER A 165 -17.15 15.24 2.46
C SER A 165 -16.49 14.79 1.16
N GLU A 166 -15.16 14.85 1.08
CA GLU A 166 -14.42 14.45 -0.11
C GLU A 166 -14.53 12.93 -0.37
N ILE A 167 -14.51 12.10 0.68
CA ILE A 167 -14.77 10.66 0.57
C ILE A 167 -16.18 10.37 0.03
N GLN A 168 -17.19 11.14 0.45
CA GLN A 168 -18.54 11.00 -0.11
C GLN A 168 -18.57 11.30 -1.61
N ASP A 169 -17.77 12.25 -2.09
CA ASP A 169 -17.65 12.54 -3.52
C ASP A 169 -16.93 11.41 -4.27
N GLU A 170 -15.85 10.84 -3.70
CA GLU A 170 -15.17 9.68 -4.28
C GLU A 170 -16.09 8.44 -4.36
N ILE A 171 -16.99 8.28 -3.39
CA ILE A 171 -18.02 7.23 -3.42
C ILE A 171 -19.05 7.48 -4.53
N LYS A 172 -19.39 8.73 -4.84
CA LYS A 172 -20.23 9.04 -6.01
C LYS A 172 -19.54 8.64 -7.31
N ASP A 173 -18.23 8.82 -7.40
CA ASP A 173 -17.44 8.38 -8.56
C ASP A 173 -17.46 6.85 -8.70
N PHE A 174 -17.33 6.11 -7.59
CA PHE A 174 -17.52 4.66 -7.59
C PHE A 174 -18.90 4.28 -8.14
N LYS A 175 -19.97 4.91 -7.65
CA LYS A 175 -21.35 4.62 -8.09
C LYS A 175 -21.56 4.91 -9.57
N LYS A 176 -20.94 5.99 -10.06
CA LYS A 176 -20.94 6.32 -11.49
C LYS A 176 -20.19 5.27 -12.29
N ALA A 177 -19.02 4.83 -11.83
CA ALA A 177 -18.27 3.75 -12.45
C ALA A 177 -19.02 2.41 -12.43
N ALA A 178 -19.83 2.15 -11.40
CA ALA A 178 -20.63 0.93 -11.28
C ALA A 178 -21.77 0.80 -12.31
N GLN A 179 -22.04 1.84 -13.11
CA GLN A 179 -23.08 1.82 -14.14
C GLN A 179 -22.78 0.87 -15.30
N THR A 180 -21.51 0.59 -15.59
CA THR A 180 -21.12 -0.38 -16.62
C THR A 180 -20.01 -1.30 -16.14
N PRO A 181 -19.93 -2.57 -16.60
CA PRO A 181 -18.89 -3.49 -16.17
C PRO A 181 -17.47 -3.01 -16.43
N SER A 182 -17.21 -2.37 -17.58
CA SER A 182 -15.87 -1.91 -17.97
C SER A 182 -15.42 -0.69 -17.17
N SER A 183 -16.30 0.27 -16.92
CA SER A 183 -15.99 1.42 -16.05
C SER A 183 -15.76 0.98 -14.61
N LEU A 184 -16.53 0.00 -14.13
CA LEU A 184 -16.38 -0.55 -12.79
C LEU A 184 -15.05 -1.28 -12.61
N GLU A 185 -14.70 -2.17 -13.54
CA GLU A 185 -13.41 -2.85 -13.54
C GLU A 185 -12.26 -1.83 -13.61
N GLY A 186 -12.35 -0.85 -14.51
CA GLY A 186 -11.35 0.21 -14.61
C GLY A 186 -11.20 1.01 -13.31
N TYR A 187 -12.29 1.35 -12.63
CA TYR A 187 -12.24 2.05 -11.35
C TYR A 187 -11.59 1.19 -10.26
N VAL A 188 -12.01 -0.07 -10.13
CA VAL A 188 -11.53 -0.97 -9.07
C VAL A 188 -10.08 -1.40 -9.29
N VAL A 189 -9.66 -1.70 -10.52
CA VAL A 189 -8.27 -2.12 -10.80
C VAL A 189 -7.28 -0.98 -10.61
N ASN A 190 -7.65 0.24 -10.96
CA ASN A 190 -6.74 1.39 -10.89
C ASN A 190 -6.78 2.15 -9.54
N MET A 191 -7.67 1.76 -8.61
CA MET A 191 -7.76 2.39 -7.28
C MET A 191 -6.48 2.13 -6.46
N PRO A 192 -5.79 3.15 -5.95
CA PRO A 192 -4.65 2.96 -5.05
C PRO A 192 -5.03 2.22 -3.77
N ASP A 193 -4.10 1.44 -3.21
CA ASP A 193 -4.25 0.74 -1.93
C ASP A 193 -4.54 1.69 -0.77
N PHE A 194 -3.86 2.83 -0.66
CA PHE A 194 -4.11 3.80 0.40
C PHE A 194 -5.53 4.40 0.35
N GLN A 195 -6.18 4.40 -0.82
CA GLN A 195 -7.57 4.86 -0.94
C GLN A 195 -8.53 3.82 -0.33
N VAL A 196 -8.20 2.53 -0.44
CA VAL A 196 -8.93 1.44 0.24
C VAL A 196 -8.83 1.61 1.75
N ALA A 197 -7.62 1.84 2.28
CA ALA A 197 -7.39 2.10 3.71
C ALA A 197 -8.18 3.32 4.21
N GLU A 198 -8.16 4.41 3.43
CA GLU A 198 -8.90 5.64 3.77
C GLU A 198 -10.42 5.40 3.83
N PHE A 199 -10.98 4.59 2.92
CA PHE A 199 -12.38 4.17 3.00
C PHE A 199 -12.67 3.27 4.21
N ALA A 200 -11.76 2.34 4.55
CA ALA A 200 -11.89 1.49 5.72
C ALA A 200 -11.96 2.31 7.03
N GLY A 201 -11.18 3.40 7.13
CA GLY A 201 -11.21 4.33 8.25
C GLY A 201 -12.45 5.25 8.32
N SER A 202 -13.21 5.36 7.23
CA SER A 202 -14.24 6.40 7.05
C SER A 202 -15.67 5.87 6.90
N ILE A 203 -15.90 4.60 7.25
CA ILE A 203 -17.22 3.95 7.13
C ILE A 203 -18.21 4.56 8.14
N ASP A 204 -19.38 4.99 7.68
CA ASP A 204 -20.49 5.49 8.50
C ASP A 204 -21.85 5.03 7.96
N GLU A 205 -22.94 5.44 8.60
CA GLU A 205 -24.30 5.05 8.22
C GLU A 205 -24.71 5.52 6.81
N ASN A 206 -24.09 6.58 6.30
CA ASN A 206 -24.42 7.15 5.00
C ASN A 206 -23.74 6.41 3.85
N ASN A 207 -22.59 5.77 4.11
CA ASN A 207 -21.75 5.18 3.06
C ASN A 207 -21.52 3.67 3.20
N VAL A 208 -21.93 3.05 4.30
CA VAL A 208 -21.68 1.63 4.61
C VAL A 208 -22.17 0.68 3.51
N GLU A 209 -23.24 1.02 2.79
CA GLU A 209 -23.71 0.20 1.67
C GLU A 209 -22.80 0.28 0.45
N ASP A 210 -22.45 1.49 0.04
CA ASP A 210 -21.59 1.70 -1.11
C ASP A 210 -20.19 1.11 -0.85
N ILE A 211 -19.65 1.26 0.37
CA ILE A 211 -18.36 0.68 0.76
C ILE A 211 -18.41 -0.86 0.80
N ASN A 212 -19.50 -1.47 1.31
CA ASN A 212 -19.66 -2.92 1.24
C ASN A 212 -19.70 -3.42 -0.22
N ASN A 213 -20.35 -2.68 -1.10
CA ASN A 213 -20.42 -3.02 -2.52
C ASN A 213 -19.04 -2.88 -3.19
N LEU A 214 -18.29 -1.82 -2.86
CA LEU A 214 -16.91 -1.66 -3.30
C LEU A 214 -16.05 -2.85 -2.87
N ALA A 215 -16.11 -3.26 -1.60
CA ALA A 215 -15.35 -4.41 -1.10
C ALA A 215 -15.69 -5.73 -1.82
N PHE A 216 -16.98 -5.95 -2.13
CA PHE A 216 -17.39 -7.07 -2.96
C PHE A 216 -16.71 -7.04 -4.34
N TYR A 217 -16.66 -5.87 -4.98
CA TYR A 217 -16.01 -5.74 -6.28
C TYR A 217 -14.49 -5.84 -6.22
N LEU A 218 -13.85 -5.34 -5.15
CA LEU A 218 -12.42 -5.56 -4.90
C LEU A 218 -12.09 -7.05 -4.92
N ALA A 219 -12.80 -7.88 -4.14
CA ALA A 219 -12.62 -9.33 -4.16
C ALA A 219 -12.90 -9.94 -5.54
N LYS A 220 -14.00 -9.53 -6.20
CA LYS A 220 -14.37 -10.00 -7.54
C LYS A 220 -13.26 -9.78 -8.58
N TYR A 221 -12.58 -8.63 -8.50
CA TYR A 221 -11.47 -8.25 -9.38
C TYR A 221 -10.10 -8.61 -8.80
N LYS A 222 -10.02 -9.68 -7.97
CA LYS A 222 -8.78 -10.28 -7.47
C LYS A 222 -7.96 -9.41 -6.51
N ARG A 223 -8.61 -8.42 -5.89
CA ARG A 223 -8.06 -7.59 -4.82
C ARG A 223 -8.63 -8.04 -3.47
N SER A 224 -8.55 -9.34 -3.15
CA SER A 224 -9.17 -9.90 -1.94
C SER A 224 -8.52 -9.38 -0.65
N GLY A 225 -7.22 -9.07 -0.65
CA GLY A 225 -6.55 -8.44 0.51
C GLY A 225 -7.15 -7.08 0.86
N ASP A 226 -7.30 -6.21 -0.14
CA ASP A 226 -7.92 -4.90 0.01
C ASP A 226 -9.40 -5.02 0.45
N ALA A 227 -10.10 -6.03 -0.05
CA ALA A 227 -11.45 -6.33 0.40
C ALA A 227 -11.49 -6.71 1.89
N VAL A 228 -10.54 -7.53 2.36
CA VAL A 228 -10.44 -7.91 3.79
C VAL A 228 -10.25 -6.67 4.67
N GLU A 229 -9.38 -5.73 4.30
CA GLU A 229 -9.12 -4.51 5.08
C GLU A 229 -10.41 -3.68 5.31
N ILE A 230 -11.17 -3.42 4.25
CA ILE A 230 -12.46 -2.72 4.35
C ILE A 230 -13.47 -3.54 5.16
N LEU A 231 -13.61 -4.83 4.85
CA LEU A 231 -14.66 -5.67 5.42
C LEU A 231 -14.44 -5.95 6.92
N GLN A 232 -13.19 -6.03 7.38
CA GLN A 232 -12.86 -6.09 8.81
C GLN A 232 -13.39 -4.85 9.54
N SER A 233 -13.08 -3.66 9.03
CA SER A 233 -13.55 -2.39 9.60
C SER A 233 -15.07 -2.29 9.57
N LEU A 234 -15.69 -2.74 8.47
CA LEU A 234 -17.13 -2.70 8.27
C LEU A 234 -17.87 -3.64 9.23
N VAL A 235 -17.44 -4.90 9.34
CA VAL A 235 -18.06 -5.89 10.24
C VAL A 235 -17.85 -5.53 11.71
N LYS A 236 -16.69 -4.92 12.05
CA LYS A 236 -16.44 -4.41 13.40
C LYS A 236 -17.41 -3.29 13.78
N ARG A 237 -17.69 -2.36 12.84
CA ARG A 237 -18.55 -1.19 13.10
C ARG A 237 -20.04 -1.47 12.93
N PHE A 238 -20.41 -2.34 12.00
CA PHE A 238 -21.79 -2.68 11.65
C PHE A 238 -21.99 -4.22 11.70
N PRO A 239 -21.92 -4.84 12.89
CA PRO A 239 -21.90 -6.30 13.04
C PRO A 239 -23.16 -7.01 12.55
N ASP A 240 -24.29 -6.30 12.47
CA ASP A 240 -25.58 -6.81 11.99
C ASP A 240 -25.72 -6.77 10.46
N ARG A 241 -24.72 -6.21 9.75
CA ARG A 241 -24.67 -6.18 8.29
C ARG A 241 -24.27 -7.55 7.74
N THR A 242 -25.21 -8.47 7.77
CA THR A 242 -25.03 -9.89 7.43
C THR A 242 -24.34 -10.12 6.07
N VAL A 243 -24.64 -9.32 5.05
CA VAL A 243 -23.97 -9.43 3.73
C VAL A 243 -22.47 -9.12 3.81
N ALA A 244 -22.06 -8.11 4.59
CA ALA A 244 -20.66 -7.78 4.74
C ALA A 244 -19.88 -8.89 5.45
N ARG A 245 -20.54 -9.59 6.39
CA ARG A 245 -19.94 -10.75 7.05
C ARG A 245 -19.70 -11.91 6.09
N LEU A 246 -20.65 -12.19 5.20
CA LEU A 246 -20.46 -13.17 4.14
C LEU A 246 -19.30 -12.76 3.21
N ASN A 247 -19.27 -11.49 2.80
CA ASN A 247 -18.19 -10.97 1.97
C ASN A 247 -16.83 -11.09 2.66
N LEU A 248 -16.75 -10.83 3.97
CA LEU A 248 -15.52 -10.98 4.75
C LEU A 248 -15.06 -12.45 4.77
N ALA A 249 -16.00 -13.38 4.96
CA ALA A 249 -15.71 -14.81 4.94
C ALA A 249 -15.19 -15.26 3.57
N ASP A 250 -15.84 -14.81 2.48
CA ASP A 250 -15.42 -15.08 1.11
C ASP A 250 -14.02 -14.48 0.83
N ALA A 251 -13.76 -13.25 1.26
CA ALA A 251 -12.47 -12.59 1.07
C ALA A 251 -11.35 -13.26 1.86
N TYR A 252 -11.59 -13.65 3.12
CA TYR A 252 -10.63 -14.46 3.90
C TYR A 252 -10.33 -15.80 3.24
N TRP A 253 -11.36 -16.46 2.71
CA TRP A 253 -11.18 -17.71 1.99
C TRP A 253 -10.29 -17.54 0.74
N ASP A 254 -10.48 -16.45 0.01
CA ASP A 254 -9.71 -16.14 -1.20
C ASP A 254 -8.23 -15.81 -0.93
N VAL A 255 -7.91 -15.30 0.27
CA VAL A 255 -6.52 -15.06 0.73
C VAL A 255 -5.95 -16.23 1.54
N ASP A 256 -6.59 -17.39 1.48
CA ASP A 256 -6.24 -18.63 2.20
C ASP A 256 -6.22 -18.51 3.74
N ALA A 257 -6.86 -17.48 4.29
CA ALA A 257 -7.05 -17.28 5.72
C ALA A 257 -8.27 -18.04 6.24
N LYS A 258 -8.33 -19.36 5.99
CA LYS A 258 -9.51 -20.19 6.26
C LYS A 258 -9.93 -20.20 7.73
N ASP A 259 -8.97 -20.18 8.65
CA ASP A 259 -9.23 -20.14 10.10
C ASP A 259 -9.97 -18.86 10.52
N LEU A 260 -9.78 -17.76 9.77
CA LEU A 260 -10.53 -16.51 9.96
C LEU A 260 -11.86 -16.53 9.19
N ALA A 261 -11.95 -17.24 8.07
CA ALA A 261 -13.16 -17.35 7.26
C ALA A 261 -14.28 -18.15 7.95
N VAL A 262 -13.94 -19.31 8.53
CA VAL A 262 -14.90 -20.23 9.19
C VAL A 262 -15.78 -19.52 10.23
N PRO A 263 -15.26 -18.80 11.23
CA PRO A 263 -16.11 -18.13 12.22
C PRO A 263 -17.02 -17.06 11.59
N GLN A 264 -16.61 -16.42 10.49
CA GLN A 264 -17.46 -15.46 9.78
C GLN A 264 -18.61 -16.14 9.05
N TYR A 265 -18.37 -17.29 8.41
CA TYR A 265 -19.45 -18.09 7.80
C TYR A 265 -20.43 -18.62 8.85
N GLN A 266 -19.93 -19.13 9.97
CA GLN A 266 -20.77 -19.63 11.07
C GLN A 266 -21.70 -18.53 11.59
N GLU A 267 -21.16 -17.35 11.85
CA GLU A 267 -21.93 -16.21 12.32
C GLU A 267 -22.91 -15.70 11.24
N TYR A 268 -22.52 -15.67 9.97
CA TYR A 268 -23.44 -15.38 8.87
C TYR A 268 -24.62 -16.37 8.83
N ASN A 269 -24.34 -17.68 8.90
CA ASN A 269 -25.36 -18.72 8.90
C ASN A 269 -26.31 -18.55 10.09
N ARG A 270 -25.77 -18.25 11.28
CA ARG A 270 -26.57 -17.94 12.49
C ARG A 270 -27.50 -16.74 12.26
N GLN A 271 -26.97 -15.64 11.75
CA GLN A 271 -27.74 -14.42 11.48
C GLN A 271 -28.86 -14.65 10.44
N MET A 272 -28.58 -15.41 9.38
CA MET A 272 -29.57 -15.76 8.37
C MET A 272 -30.68 -16.65 8.94
N ASN A 273 -30.34 -17.63 9.76
CA ASN A 273 -31.31 -18.49 10.45
C ASN A 273 -32.20 -17.69 11.41
N ALA A 274 -31.61 -16.80 12.22
CA ALA A 274 -32.36 -15.95 13.15
C ALA A 274 -33.35 -15.02 12.43
N LYS A 275 -33.07 -14.62 11.19
CA LYS A 275 -33.95 -13.82 10.33
C LYS A 275 -34.99 -14.65 9.57
N GLY A 276 -35.03 -15.98 9.75
CA GLY A 276 -35.91 -16.88 9.00
C GLY A 276 -35.52 -17.04 7.53
N LEU A 277 -34.27 -16.72 7.18
CA LEU A 277 -33.74 -16.71 5.81
C LEU A 277 -32.83 -17.90 5.51
N SER A 278 -32.97 -19.02 6.22
CA SER A 278 -32.13 -20.21 6.05
C SER A 278 -32.03 -20.70 4.60
N ALA A 279 -33.12 -20.61 3.84
CA ALA A 279 -33.16 -21.01 2.43
C ALA A 279 -32.30 -20.12 1.50
N LYS A 280 -31.87 -18.93 1.96
CA LYS A 280 -31.02 -18.00 1.21
C LYS A 280 -29.53 -18.15 1.55
N ILE A 281 -29.16 -19.05 2.45
CA ILE A 281 -27.77 -19.31 2.79
C ILE A 281 -27.08 -19.96 1.57
N PRO A 282 -26.00 -19.38 1.02
CA PRO A 282 -25.28 -19.97 -0.09
C PRO A 282 -24.67 -21.33 0.31
N PRO A 283 -24.70 -22.35 -0.56
CA PRO A 283 -24.12 -23.67 -0.27
C PRO A 283 -22.66 -23.59 0.20
N ARG A 284 -21.85 -22.72 -0.41
CA ARG A 284 -20.45 -22.50 -0.01
C ARG A 284 -20.29 -22.13 1.47
N SER A 285 -21.24 -21.39 2.05
CA SER A 285 -21.20 -21.00 3.46
C SER A 285 -21.46 -22.17 4.40
N LEU A 286 -22.23 -23.17 3.96
CA LEU A 286 -22.49 -24.40 4.72
C LEU A 286 -21.38 -25.43 4.52
N ASP A 287 -20.80 -25.50 3.33
CA ASP A 287 -19.74 -26.45 3.01
C ASP A 287 -18.40 -26.08 3.66
N ARG A 288 -18.10 -24.78 3.74
CA ARG A 288 -16.84 -24.26 4.29
C ARG A 288 -16.78 -24.23 5.83
N VAL A 289 -17.84 -24.64 6.53
CA VAL A 289 -17.90 -24.73 7.99
C VAL A 289 -17.97 -26.17 8.53
N LYS A 290 -17.86 -27.15 7.62
CA LYS A 290 -17.76 -28.59 7.95
C LYS A 290 -16.31 -28.95 8.20
#